data_AF-A0A8T5M4G8-F1
#
_entry.id   AF-A0A8T5M4G8-F1
#
_cell.length_a   1.000
_cell.length_b   1.000
_cell.length_c   1.000
_cell.angle_alpha   90.00
_cell.angle_beta   90.00
_cell.angle_gamma   90.00
#
_symmetry.space_group_name_H-M   'P 1'
#
loop_
_entity.id
_entity.type
_entity.pdbx_description
1 polymer ?
#
loop_
_entity_poly.entity_id
_entity_poly.type
_entity_poly.pdbx_seq_one_letter_code
_entity_poly.pdbx_strand_id
1 'polypeptide(L)'
;MVFTHPIIYVFVLALGIHILLQRTQSFSIKKADLELLLFVTFLVVWLNFILYKKAFLFHGLSIIWQNIPAGLMANYFTELTFLQAIYLIGFIPLLLGVFSAYHVLFKQKKKSTTLVLSVALAFFMLLLFKMMTLEIGFIFLSIMLVILSARGFQHINEYFQQTKFKWFTTPLFILIILLFIFTSVFQAFISSEDVTQNSPTQGDIDALLYLRDSSSTHAT
;
A
#
# COMPACT_ATOMS: atom_id res chain seq x y z
N MET A 1 -2.93 20.19 7.18
CA MET A 1 -1.84 19.18 7.25
C MET A 1 -1.96 18.04 6.23
N VAL A 2 -2.92 18.02 5.30
CA VAL A 2 -3.04 16.92 4.31
C VAL A 2 -1.99 17.02 3.20
N PHE A 3 -1.63 18.24 2.77
CA PHE A 3 -0.67 18.49 1.67
C PHE A 3 0.81 18.28 2.04
N THR A 4 1.10 18.08 3.33
CA THR A 4 2.45 17.77 3.84
C THR A 4 2.69 16.26 3.94
N HIS A 5 1.66 15.43 3.76
CA HIS A 5 1.78 13.99 3.95
C HIS A 5 2.33 13.30 2.68
N PRO A 6 3.26 12.32 2.78
CA PRO A 6 3.84 11.62 1.63
C PRO A 6 2.84 10.96 0.67
N ILE A 7 1.62 10.71 1.15
CA ILE A 7 0.51 10.15 0.36
C ILE A 7 0.14 11.02 -0.85
N ILE A 8 0.46 12.31 -0.84
CA ILE A 8 0.17 13.18 -1.98
C ILE A 8 1.01 12.83 -3.21
N TYR A 9 2.23 12.29 -3.03
CA TYR A 9 3.04 11.79 -4.13
C TYR A 9 2.47 10.51 -4.73
N VAL A 10 1.85 9.65 -3.90
CA VAL A 10 1.10 8.48 -4.39
C VAL A 10 0.00 8.93 -5.32
N PHE A 11 -0.74 9.98 -4.96
CA PHE A 11 -1.84 10.49 -5.79
C PHE A 11 -1.35 11.00 -7.15
N VAL A 12 -0.28 11.80 -7.18
CA VAL A 12 0.34 12.28 -8.43
C VAL A 12 0.82 11.11 -9.29
N LEU A 13 1.54 10.17 -8.70
CA LEU A 13 2.03 8.98 -9.40
C LEU A 13 0.89 8.10 -9.92
N ALA A 14 -0.15 7.89 -9.13
CA ALA A 14 -1.31 7.11 -9.52
C ALA A 14 -2.02 7.75 -10.72
N LEU A 15 -2.21 9.07 -10.73
CA LEU A 15 -2.76 9.78 -11.89
C LEU A 15 -1.86 9.65 -13.13
N GLY A 16 -0.54 9.80 -12.97
CA GLY A 16 0.42 9.63 -14.05
C GLY A 16 0.37 8.22 -14.66
N ILE A 17 0.41 7.20 -13.80
CA ILE A 17 0.30 5.78 -14.21
C ILE A 17 -1.09 5.54 -14.83
N HIS A 18 -2.16 6.10 -14.29
CA HIS A 18 -3.50 5.94 -14.84
C HIS A 18 -3.58 6.43 -16.29
N ILE A 19 -3.05 7.62 -16.58
CA ILE A 19 -3.01 8.18 -17.93
C ILE A 19 -2.13 7.32 -18.85
N LEU A 20 -0.98 6.84 -18.35
CA LEU A 20 -0.12 5.92 -19.09
C LEU A 20 -0.86 4.62 -19.45
N LEU A 21 -1.57 4.01 -18.51
CA LEU A 21 -2.38 2.82 -18.74
C LEU A 21 -3.53 3.09 -19.71
N GLN A 22 -4.19 4.24 -19.64
CA GLN A 22 -5.20 4.61 -20.64
C GLN A 22 -4.59 4.70 -22.04
N ARG A 23 -3.39 5.26 -22.17
CA ARG A 23 -2.68 5.37 -23.44
C ARG A 23 -2.34 3.99 -24.02
N THR A 24 -1.82 3.07 -23.21
CA THR A 24 -1.51 1.71 -23.67
C THR A 24 -2.77 0.93 -24.04
N GLN A 25 -3.89 1.20 -23.37
CA GLN A 25 -5.18 0.58 -23.65
C GLN A 25 -5.94 1.20 -24.84
N SER A 26 -5.37 2.22 -25.49
CA SER A 26 -6.00 2.98 -26.59
C SER A 26 -7.31 3.68 -26.19
N PHE A 27 -7.41 4.11 -24.93
CA PHE A 27 -8.53 4.94 -24.50
C PHE A 27 -8.36 6.40 -24.88
N SER A 28 -9.48 7.07 -25.14
CA SER A 28 -9.51 8.52 -25.33
C SER A 28 -9.19 9.19 -23.99
N ILE A 29 -8.02 9.81 -23.90
CA ILE A 29 -7.60 10.62 -22.77
C ILE A 29 -8.30 11.96 -22.88
N LYS A 30 -9.06 12.38 -21.85
CA LYS A 30 -9.72 13.69 -21.86
C LYS A 30 -8.67 14.76 -21.59
N LYS A 31 -8.77 15.92 -22.27
CA LYS A 31 -7.89 17.08 -22.00
C LYS A 31 -7.92 17.49 -20.52
N ALA A 32 -9.11 17.45 -19.91
CA ALA A 32 -9.30 17.72 -18.49
C ALA A 32 -8.46 16.79 -17.57
N ASP A 33 -8.26 15.52 -17.94
CA ASP A 33 -7.46 14.59 -17.13
C ASP A 33 -5.96 14.96 -17.17
N LEU A 34 -5.47 15.44 -18.32
CA LEU A 34 -4.09 15.92 -18.47
C LEU A 34 -3.87 17.26 -17.75
N GLU A 35 -4.82 18.18 -17.86
CA GLU A 35 -4.80 19.46 -17.14
C GLU A 35 -4.81 19.22 -15.63
N LEU A 36 -5.63 18.28 -15.14
CA LEU A 36 -5.66 17.87 -13.74
C LEU A 36 -4.30 17.30 -13.30
N LEU A 37 -3.71 16.37 -14.07
CA LEU A 37 -2.39 15.81 -13.75
C LEU A 37 -1.34 16.92 -13.66
N LEU A 38 -1.28 17.81 -14.65
CA LEU A 38 -0.31 18.90 -14.71
C LEU A 38 -0.50 19.87 -13.55
N PHE A 39 -1.73 20.27 -13.28
CA PHE A 39 -2.08 21.18 -12.20
C PHE A 39 -1.73 20.59 -10.83
N VAL A 40 -2.14 19.35 -10.55
CA VAL A 40 -1.85 18.68 -9.28
C VAL A 40 -0.35 18.46 -9.11
N THR A 41 0.35 18.02 -10.16
CA THR A 41 1.81 17.85 -10.10
C THR A 41 2.51 19.17 -9.77
N PHE A 42 2.16 20.24 -10.47
CA PHE A 42 2.70 21.57 -10.23
C PHE A 42 2.41 22.04 -8.79
N LEU A 43 1.17 21.92 -8.34
CA LEU A 43 0.77 22.34 -7.00
C LEU A 43 1.52 21.57 -5.91
N VAL A 44 1.65 20.25 -6.06
CA VAL A 44 2.35 19.38 -5.10
C VAL A 44 3.82 19.74 -5.03
N VAL A 45 4.49 19.88 -6.17
CA VAL A 45 5.90 20.26 -6.22
C VAL A 45 6.11 21.65 -5.62
N TRP A 46 5.26 22.62 -5.98
CA TRP A 46 5.36 23.99 -5.48
C TRP A 46 5.15 24.09 -3.96
N LEU A 47 4.11 23.44 -3.42
CA LEU A 47 3.85 23.42 -1.98
C LEU A 47 4.98 22.74 -1.21
N ASN A 48 5.45 21.59 -1.68
CA ASN A 48 6.55 20.88 -1.02
C ASN A 48 7.85 21.69 -1.09
N PHE A 49 8.11 22.38 -2.19
CA PHE A 49 9.27 23.28 -2.28
C PHE A 49 9.20 24.43 -1.27
N ILE A 50 8.02 25.05 -1.08
CA ILE A 50 7.84 26.11 -0.08
C ILE A 50 8.03 25.58 1.34
N LEU A 51 7.38 24.46 1.67
CA LEU A 51 7.37 23.89 3.01
C LEU A 51 8.74 23.34 3.41
N TYR A 52 9.43 22.67 2.48
CA TYR A 52 10.71 22.03 2.71
C TYR A 52 11.90 22.81 2.15
N LYS A 53 11.73 24.11 1.84
CA LYS A 53 12.79 24.97 1.26
C LYS A 53 14.13 24.83 1.98
N LYS A 54 14.12 24.88 3.31
CA LYS A 54 15.35 24.74 4.11
C LYS A 54 15.98 23.36 3.92
N ALA A 55 15.19 22.30 4.12
CA ALA A 55 15.67 20.94 3.92
C ALA A 55 16.26 20.77 2.51
N PHE A 56 15.55 21.24 1.48
CA PHE A 56 15.99 21.18 0.08
C PHE A 56 17.32 21.91 -0.17
N LEU A 57 17.53 23.08 0.45
CA LEU A 57 18.80 23.81 0.34
C LEU A 57 19.95 23.14 1.09
N PHE A 58 19.68 22.49 2.23
CA PHE A 58 20.72 21.85 3.05
C PHE A 58 21.08 20.43 2.57
N HIS A 59 20.09 19.63 2.21
CA HIS A 59 20.24 18.21 1.86
C HIS A 59 20.18 17.96 0.35
N GLY A 60 19.74 18.93 -0.45
CA GLY A 60 19.62 18.77 -1.90
C GLY A 60 18.62 17.67 -2.28
N LEU A 61 19.01 16.83 -3.24
CA LEU A 61 18.18 15.73 -3.73
C LEU A 61 18.09 14.52 -2.78
N SER A 62 18.94 14.43 -1.74
CA SER A 62 18.92 13.26 -0.83
C SER A 62 17.62 13.12 -0.04
N ILE A 63 16.82 14.19 0.04
CA ILE A 63 15.49 14.22 0.68
C ILE A 63 14.53 13.23 0.02
N ILE A 64 14.66 13.02 -1.30
CA ILE A 64 13.80 12.10 -2.05
C ILE A 64 14.00 10.65 -1.54
N TRP A 65 15.20 10.33 -1.06
CA TRP A 65 15.56 9.04 -0.47
C TRP A 65 15.44 9.04 1.07
N GLN A 66 14.48 9.80 1.60
CA GLN A 66 14.18 9.90 3.03
C GLN A 66 15.39 10.34 3.89
N ASN A 67 16.43 10.90 3.27
CA ASN A 67 17.68 11.29 3.93
C ASN A 67 18.32 10.15 4.76
N ILE A 68 18.08 8.88 4.39
CA ILE A 68 18.66 7.73 5.08
C ILE A 68 20.15 7.64 4.70
N PRO A 69 21.08 7.59 5.67
CA PRO A 69 22.50 7.37 5.38
C PRO A 69 22.71 6.11 4.54
N ALA A 70 23.54 6.18 3.50
CA ALA A 70 23.72 5.10 2.53
C ALA A 70 24.09 3.75 3.17
N GLY A 71 24.87 3.78 4.26
CA GLY A 71 25.23 2.57 5.02
C GLY A 71 24.06 1.89 5.73
N LEU A 72 23.04 2.66 6.14
CA LEU A 72 21.83 2.12 6.78
C LEU A 72 20.79 1.66 5.74
N MET A 73 20.81 2.24 4.54
CA MET A 73 19.87 1.87 3.47
C MET A 73 20.07 0.42 2.99
N ALA A 74 21.28 -0.14 3.08
CA ALA A 74 21.50 -1.55 2.77
C ALA A 74 20.80 -2.44 3.81
N ASN A 75 20.97 -2.13 5.10
CA ASN A 75 20.45 -2.92 6.20
C ASN A 75 18.92 -2.85 6.33
N TYR A 76 18.34 -1.68 6.05
CA TYR A 76 16.89 -1.45 6.18
C TYR A 76 16.03 -2.32 5.24
N PHE A 77 16.63 -2.80 4.14
CA PHE A 77 15.91 -3.62 3.13
C PHE A 77 16.36 -5.08 3.11
N THR A 78 17.42 -5.45 3.83
CA THR A 78 17.87 -6.86 3.94
C THR A 78 16.99 -7.70 4.87
N GLU A 79 16.30 -7.08 5.82
CA GLU A 79 15.46 -7.82 6.77
C GLU A 79 14.20 -8.38 6.11
N LEU A 80 13.73 -7.75 5.03
CA LEU A 80 12.46 -8.10 4.41
C LEU A 80 12.65 -9.09 3.26
N THR A 81 12.39 -10.37 3.56
CA THR A 81 12.45 -11.43 2.55
C THR A 81 11.20 -11.44 1.68
N PHE A 82 11.31 -12.01 0.47
CA PHE A 82 10.15 -12.21 -0.42
C PHE A 82 9.01 -12.98 0.27
N LEU A 83 9.34 -13.93 1.14
CA LEU A 83 8.35 -14.73 1.87
C LEU A 83 7.60 -13.89 2.92
N GLN A 84 8.30 -12.99 3.62
CA GLN A 84 7.66 -12.04 4.53
C GLN A 84 6.76 -11.05 3.79
N ALA A 85 7.12 -10.62 2.58
CA ALA A 85 6.24 -9.78 1.77
C ALA A 85 4.92 -10.51 1.42
N ILE A 86 4.99 -11.80 1.06
CA ILE A 86 3.79 -12.63 0.83
C ILE A 86 2.96 -12.73 2.11
N TYR A 87 3.61 -12.91 3.26
CA TYR A 87 2.97 -13.00 4.56
C TYR A 87 2.22 -11.71 4.93
N LEU A 88 2.88 -10.55 4.78
CA LEU A 88 2.30 -9.23 5.07
C LEU A 88 1.14 -8.85 4.13
N ILE A 89 1.25 -9.19 2.85
CA ILE A 89 0.19 -8.88 1.86
C ILE A 89 -0.96 -9.90 1.97
N GLY A 90 -0.65 -11.13 2.33
CA GLY A 90 -1.53 -12.29 2.22
C GLY A 90 -1.40 -12.97 0.85
N PHE A 91 -1.25 -14.30 0.87
CA PHE A 91 -1.08 -15.11 -0.33
C PHE A 91 -2.25 -14.97 -1.31
N ILE A 92 -3.50 -14.99 -0.81
CA ILE A 92 -4.70 -14.90 -1.64
C ILE A 92 -4.85 -13.50 -2.27
N PRO A 93 -4.79 -12.39 -1.50
CA PRO A 93 -4.79 -11.04 -2.07
C PRO A 93 -3.69 -10.83 -3.12
N LEU A 94 -2.51 -11.39 -2.89
CA LEU A 94 -1.42 -11.28 -3.84
C LEU A 94 -1.73 -12.03 -5.15
N LEU A 95 -2.10 -13.32 -5.07
CA LEU A 95 -2.34 -14.14 -6.25
C LEU A 95 -3.53 -13.64 -7.06
N LEU A 96 -4.67 -13.40 -6.41
CA LEU A 96 -5.88 -12.91 -7.09
C LEU A 96 -5.76 -11.46 -7.54
N GLY A 97 -5.05 -10.63 -6.78
CA GLY A 97 -4.80 -9.23 -7.14
C GLY A 97 -3.92 -9.11 -8.38
N VAL A 98 -2.84 -9.91 -8.45
CA VAL A 98 -1.98 -9.99 -9.64
C VAL A 98 -2.73 -10.57 -10.83
N PHE A 99 -3.53 -11.63 -10.64
CA PHE A 99 -4.40 -12.18 -11.68
C PHE A 99 -5.38 -11.12 -12.22
N SER A 100 -6.02 -10.35 -11.33
CA SER A 100 -6.92 -9.27 -11.72
C SER A 100 -6.19 -8.17 -12.48
N ALA A 101 -5.00 -7.76 -12.02
CA ALA A 101 -4.17 -6.78 -12.70
C ALA A 101 -3.84 -7.21 -14.13
N TYR A 102 -3.44 -8.47 -14.34
CA TYR A 102 -3.24 -9.04 -15.67
C TYR A 102 -4.51 -8.94 -16.53
N HIS A 103 -5.66 -9.35 -15.99
CA HIS A 103 -6.91 -9.32 -16.74
C HIS A 103 -7.35 -7.90 -17.09
N VAL A 104 -7.15 -6.94 -16.20
CA VAL A 104 -7.44 -5.51 -16.43
C VAL A 104 -6.53 -4.93 -17.51
N LEU A 105 -5.24 -5.28 -17.50
CA LEU A 105 -4.28 -4.79 -18.49
C LEU A 105 -4.55 -5.33 -19.90
N PHE A 106 -4.84 -6.62 -20.01
CA PHE A 106 -4.83 -7.32 -21.30
C PHE A 106 -6.22 -7.74 -21.83
N LYS A 107 -7.23 -7.93 -20.97
CA LYS A 107 -8.54 -8.49 -21.39
C LYS A 107 -9.72 -7.56 -21.18
N GLN A 108 -9.87 -6.98 -20.00
CA GLN A 108 -11.01 -6.14 -19.62
C GLN A 108 -10.59 -4.70 -19.34
N LYS A 109 -10.76 -3.86 -20.36
CA LYS A 109 -10.45 -2.43 -20.27
C LYS A 109 -11.65 -1.70 -19.65
N LYS A 110 -11.78 -1.73 -18.31
CA LYS A 110 -12.78 -0.92 -17.57
C LYS A 110 -12.08 0.23 -16.85
N LYS A 111 -12.48 1.46 -17.13
CA LYS A 111 -11.84 2.69 -16.60
C LYS A 111 -11.71 2.72 -15.07
N SER A 112 -12.75 2.29 -14.35
CA SER A 112 -12.75 2.30 -12.88
C SER A 112 -11.72 1.35 -12.28
N THR A 113 -11.57 0.14 -12.84
CA THR A 113 -10.58 -0.83 -12.37
C THR A 113 -9.15 -0.42 -12.73
N THR A 114 -8.96 0.28 -13.87
CA THR A 114 -7.66 0.86 -14.25
C THR A 114 -7.16 1.89 -13.23
N LEU A 115 -8.06 2.63 -12.58
CA LEU A 115 -7.68 3.58 -11.52
C LEU A 115 -7.15 2.84 -10.28
N VAL A 116 -7.87 1.82 -9.79
CA VAL A 116 -7.40 1.01 -8.65
C VAL A 116 -6.05 0.37 -8.95
N LEU A 117 -5.88 -0.18 -10.15
CA LEU A 117 -4.60 -0.73 -10.59
C LEU A 117 -3.49 0.33 -10.60
N SER A 118 -3.77 1.54 -11.08
CA SER A 118 -2.76 2.62 -11.08
C SER A 118 -2.32 3.04 -9.68
N VAL A 119 -3.22 3.01 -8.69
CA VAL A 119 -2.88 3.27 -7.28
C VAL A 119 -2.02 2.14 -6.72
N ALA A 120 -2.37 0.88 -6.99
CA ALA A 120 -1.55 -0.28 -6.59
C ALA A 120 -0.13 -0.20 -7.18
N LEU A 121 -0.02 0.15 -8.46
CA LEU A 121 1.26 0.33 -9.14
C LEU A 121 2.05 1.54 -8.62
N ALA A 122 1.38 2.61 -8.20
CA ALA A 122 2.05 3.74 -7.56
C ALA A 122 2.70 3.34 -6.24
N PHE A 123 1.99 2.61 -5.37
CA PHE A 123 2.58 2.07 -4.14
C PHE A 123 3.72 1.10 -4.44
N PHE A 124 3.54 0.21 -5.42
CA PHE A 124 4.60 -0.71 -5.84
C PHE A 124 5.84 0.02 -6.35
N MET A 125 5.69 1.07 -7.16
CA MET A 125 6.82 1.90 -7.62
C MET A 125 7.51 2.62 -6.46
N LEU A 126 6.75 3.19 -5.52
CA LEU A 126 7.34 3.86 -4.35
C LEU A 126 8.13 2.90 -3.47
N LEU A 127 7.63 1.67 -3.28
CA LEU A 127 8.35 0.59 -2.61
C LEU A 127 9.62 0.20 -3.38
N LEU A 128 9.51 0.01 -4.70
CA LEU A 128 10.63 -0.38 -5.57
C LEU A 128 11.75 0.66 -5.55
N PHE A 129 11.41 1.94 -5.58
CA PHE A 129 12.36 3.06 -5.50
C PHE A 129 12.76 3.43 -4.08
N LYS A 130 12.33 2.66 -3.07
CA LYS A 130 12.64 2.89 -1.64
C LYS A 130 12.24 4.28 -1.15
N MET A 131 11.19 4.85 -1.74
CA MET A 131 10.66 6.18 -1.42
C MET A 131 9.64 6.15 -0.27
N MET A 132 9.18 4.96 0.12
CA MET A 132 8.28 4.71 1.25
C MET A 132 8.85 3.60 2.13
N THR A 133 8.59 3.65 3.45
CA THR A 133 8.94 2.54 4.34
C THR A 133 8.19 1.27 3.92
N LEU A 134 8.87 0.13 4.00
CA LEU A 134 8.33 -1.14 3.49
C LEU A 134 7.02 -1.51 4.17
N GLU A 135 6.94 -1.39 5.50
CA GLU A 135 5.75 -1.70 6.30
C GLU A 135 4.53 -0.91 5.82
N ILE A 136 4.65 0.41 5.75
CA ILE A 136 3.55 1.30 5.34
C ILE A 136 3.17 1.01 3.89
N GLY A 137 4.16 0.86 3.00
CA GLY A 137 3.88 0.58 1.60
C GLY A 137 3.22 -0.79 1.38
N PHE A 138 3.60 -1.82 2.13
CA PHE A 138 2.96 -3.13 2.07
C PHE A 138 1.54 -3.12 2.63
N ILE A 139 1.25 -2.36 3.68
CA ILE A 139 -0.11 -2.16 4.19
C ILE A 139 -0.99 -1.53 3.11
N PHE A 140 -0.54 -0.45 2.47
CA PHE A 140 -1.33 0.18 1.42
C PHE A 140 -1.46 -0.70 0.16
N LEU A 141 -0.38 -1.37 -0.23
CA LEU A 141 -0.37 -2.28 -1.37
C LEU A 141 -1.31 -3.46 -1.12
N SER A 142 -1.35 -4.03 0.10
CA SER A 142 -2.24 -5.12 0.46
C SER A 142 -3.71 -4.71 0.37
N ILE A 143 -4.08 -3.53 0.87
CA ILE A 143 -5.44 -2.99 0.72
C ILE A 143 -5.82 -2.88 -0.76
N MET A 144 -4.94 -2.34 -1.60
CA MET A 144 -5.21 -2.24 -3.04
C MET A 144 -5.33 -3.61 -3.70
N LEU A 145 -4.48 -4.56 -3.33
CA LEU A 145 -4.51 -5.94 -3.83
C LEU A 145 -5.75 -6.70 -3.37
N VAL A 146 -6.28 -6.44 -2.18
CA VAL A 146 -7.57 -6.99 -1.71
C VAL A 146 -8.72 -6.49 -2.60
N ILE A 147 -8.75 -5.19 -2.92
CA ILE A 147 -9.76 -4.62 -3.83
C ILE A 147 -9.65 -5.24 -5.22
N LEU A 148 -8.44 -5.37 -5.76
CA LEU A 148 -8.21 -6.05 -7.04
C LEU A 148 -8.58 -7.53 -6.97
N SER A 149 -8.32 -8.21 -5.85
CA SER A 149 -8.65 -9.61 -5.66
C SER A 149 -10.15 -9.86 -5.71
N ALA A 150 -10.97 -8.97 -5.15
CA ALA A 150 -12.41 -9.06 -5.29
C ALA A 150 -12.85 -9.04 -6.77
N ARG A 151 -12.17 -8.26 -7.62
CA ARG A 151 -12.40 -8.26 -9.08
C ARG A 151 -11.87 -9.51 -9.77
N GLY A 152 -10.67 -9.96 -9.40
CA GLY A 152 -10.10 -11.22 -9.89
C GLY A 152 -11.04 -12.40 -9.59
N PHE A 153 -11.61 -12.39 -8.38
CA PHE A 153 -12.60 -13.36 -7.95
C PHE A 153 -13.86 -13.34 -8.81
N GLN A 154 -14.41 -12.15 -9.11
CA GLN A 154 -15.54 -12.01 -10.03
C GLN A 154 -15.24 -12.64 -11.40
N HIS A 155 -14.04 -12.42 -11.96
CA HIS A 155 -13.66 -13.00 -13.24
C HIS A 155 -13.50 -14.51 -13.21
N ILE A 156 -12.95 -15.07 -12.12
CA ILE A 156 -12.88 -16.51 -11.94
C ILE A 156 -14.29 -17.10 -11.90
N ASN A 157 -15.20 -16.50 -11.13
CA ASN A 157 -16.58 -16.96 -11.06
C ASN A 157 -17.28 -16.86 -12.43
N GLU A 158 -17.19 -15.73 -13.13
CA GLU A 158 -17.73 -15.54 -14.48
C GLU A 158 -17.21 -16.61 -15.45
N TYR A 159 -15.90 -16.91 -15.39
CA TYR A 159 -15.28 -17.95 -16.20
C TYR A 159 -15.86 -19.33 -15.90
N PHE A 160 -15.91 -19.74 -14.64
CA PHE A 160 -16.42 -21.05 -14.27
C PHE A 160 -17.92 -21.23 -14.57
N GLN A 161 -18.73 -20.18 -14.47
CA GLN A 161 -20.16 -20.21 -14.84
C GLN A 161 -20.37 -20.53 -16.33
N GLN A 162 -19.40 -20.23 -17.19
CA GLN A 162 -19.43 -20.55 -18.62
C GLN A 162 -18.86 -21.93 -18.93
N THR A 163 -18.19 -22.58 -17.98
CA THR A 163 -17.60 -23.92 -18.15
C THR A 163 -18.57 -25.04 -17.75
N LYS A 164 -18.30 -26.26 -18.21
CA LYS A 164 -19.01 -27.48 -17.79
C LYS A 164 -18.92 -27.76 -16.27
N PHE A 165 -18.00 -27.08 -15.57
CA PHE A 165 -17.74 -27.24 -14.13
C PHE A 165 -18.48 -26.22 -13.26
N LYS A 166 -19.65 -25.74 -13.69
CA LYS A 166 -20.47 -24.80 -12.92
C LYS A 166 -20.74 -25.26 -11.48
N TRP A 167 -20.90 -26.57 -11.26
CA TRP A 167 -21.12 -27.15 -9.93
C TRP A 167 -19.92 -26.98 -8.97
N PHE A 168 -18.73 -26.75 -9.50
CA PHE A 168 -17.50 -26.57 -8.70
C PHE A 168 -17.28 -25.12 -8.23
N THR A 169 -18.09 -24.16 -8.71
CA THR A 169 -17.95 -22.74 -8.33
C THR A 169 -18.13 -22.48 -6.84
N THR A 170 -19.22 -23.00 -6.26
CA THR A 170 -19.55 -22.82 -4.84
C THR A 170 -18.52 -23.45 -3.90
N PRO A 171 -18.08 -24.72 -4.05
CA PRO A 171 -17.07 -25.28 -3.16
C PRO A 171 -15.73 -24.57 -3.29
N LEU A 172 -15.32 -24.15 -4.49
CA LEU A 172 -14.12 -23.34 -4.68
C LEU A 172 -14.23 -21.98 -3.96
N PHE A 173 -15.40 -21.34 -4.01
CA PHE A 173 -15.68 -20.10 -3.29
C PHE A 173 -15.52 -20.27 -1.77
N ILE A 174 -16.16 -21.30 -1.21
CA ILE A 174 -16.09 -21.61 0.21
C ILE A 174 -14.64 -21.91 0.62
N LEU A 175 -13.91 -22.67 -0.18
CA LEU A 175 -12.51 -22.99 0.06
C LEU A 175 -11.63 -21.73 0.09
N ILE A 176 -11.79 -20.82 -0.88
CA ILE A 176 -11.01 -19.58 -0.93
C ILE A 176 -11.31 -18.69 0.29
N ILE A 177 -12.58 -18.59 0.71
CA ILE A 177 -12.94 -17.85 1.93
C ILE A 177 -12.34 -18.51 3.16
N LEU A 178 -12.43 -19.83 3.28
CA LEU A 178 -11.88 -20.56 4.41
C LEU A 178 -10.36 -20.37 4.49
N LEU A 179 -9.66 -20.46 3.37
CA LEU A 179 -8.22 -20.17 3.31
C LEU A 179 -7.90 -18.71 3.64
N PHE A 180 -8.74 -17.76 3.21
CA PHE A 180 -8.57 -16.34 3.55
C PHE A 180 -8.75 -16.08 5.04
N ILE A 181 -9.78 -16.66 5.66
CA ILE A 181 -10.02 -16.57 7.10
C ILE A 181 -8.87 -17.26 7.85
N PHE A 182 -8.50 -18.47 7.43
CA PHE A 182 -7.41 -19.21 8.06
C PHE A 182 -6.10 -18.43 8.03
N THR A 183 -5.70 -17.91 6.87
CA THR A 183 -4.47 -17.13 6.74
C THR A 183 -4.53 -15.80 7.53
N SER A 184 -5.67 -15.10 7.52
CA SER A 184 -5.82 -13.83 8.24
C SER A 184 -5.87 -14.01 9.76
N VAL A 185 -6.59 -15.02 10.25
CA VAL A 185 -6.70 -15.32 11.67
C VAL A 185 -5.38 -15.87 12.21
N PHE A 186 -4.75 -16.78 11.48
CA PHE A 186 -3.44 -17.34 11.85
C PHE A 186 -2.39 -16.24 12.01
N GLN A 187 -2.35 -15.28 11.07
CA GLN A 187 -1.49 -14.10 11.16
C GLN A 187 -1.72 -13.30 12.44
N ALA A 188 -2.99 -13.05 12.78
CA ALA A 188 -3.36 -12.26 13.94
C ALA A 188 -2.89 -12.92 15.25
N PHE A 189 -2.99 -14.26 15.33
CA PHE A 189 -2.47 -15.00 16.48
C PHE A 189 -0.95 -14.86 16.62
N ILE A 190 -0.18 -15.13 15.56
CA ILE A 190 1.29 -15.01 15.61
C ILE A 190 1.71 -13.59 16.02
N SER A 191 1.07 -12.57 15.44
CA SER A 191 1.42 -11.18 15.70
C SER A 191 1.08 -10.73 17.15
N SER A 192 0.14 -11.40 17.82
CA SER A 192 -0.27 -11.07 19.19
C SER A 192 0.77 -11.48 20.26
N GLU A 193 1.55 -12.53 20.02
CA GLU A 193 2.60 -12.96 20.95
C GLU A 193 3.74 -11.93 21.02
N ASP A 194 4.17 -11.41 19.86
CA ASP A 194 5.19 -10.36 19.78
C ASP A 194 4.76 -9.07 20.47
N VAL A 195 3.49 -8.69 20.36
CA VAL A 195 2.95 -7.51 21.05
C VAL A 195 2.92 -7.74 22.56
N THR A 196 2.60 -8.95 23.02
CA THR A 196 2.52 -9.24 24.46
C THR A 196 3.91 -9.22 25.10
N GLN A 197 4.95 -9.68 24.42
CA GLN A 197 6.32 -9.66 24.94
C GLN A 197 6.94 -8.25 24.98
N ASN A 198 6.55 -7.37 24.06
CA ASN A 198 7.06 -6.00 23.98
C ASN A 198 6.15 -4.95 24.66
N SER A 199 5.02 -5.38 25.23
CA SER A 199 4.12 -4.48 25.96
C SER A 199 4.70 -4.15 27.33
N PRO A 200 4.52 -2.90 27.82
CA PRO A 200 4.92 -2.52 29.17
C PRO A 200 4.35 -3.50 30.19
N THR A 201 5.19 -3.97 31.11
CA THR A 201 4.73 -4.82 32.20
C THR A 201 3.85 -4.00 33.14
N GLN A 202 3.04 -4.67 33.98
CA GLN A 202 2.25 -3.97 34.99
C GLN A 202 3.14 -3.08 35.89
N GLY A 203 4.36 -3.53 36.20
CA GLY A 203 5.34 -2.73 36.96
C GLY A 203 5.78 -1.47 36.23
N ASP A 204 5.97 -1.52 34.90
CA ASP A 204 6.30 -0.35 34.08
C ASP A 204 5.14 0.65 34.08
N ILE A 205 3.90 0.15 33.98
CA ILE A 205 2.68 0.96 34.04
C ILE A 205 2.56 1.64 35.41
N ASP A 206 2.73 0.89 36.49
CA ASP A 206 2.64 1.42 37.86
C ASP A 206 3.75 2.46 38.13
N ALA A 207 4.97 2.23 37.64
CA ALA A 207 6.07 3.20 37.73
C ALA A 207 5.77 4.50 36.95
N LEU A 208 5.21 4.39 35.75
CA LEU A 208 4.80 5.54 34.95
C LEU A 208 3.66 6.33 35.61
N LEU A 209 2.69 5.64 36.21
CA LEU A 209 1.60 6.26 36.96
C LEU A 209 2.13 6.99 38.20
N TYR A 210 3.06 6.37 38.94
CA TYR A 210 3.73 7.01 40.08
C TYR A 210 4.48 8.29 39.68
N LEU A 211 5.22 8.25 38.57
CA LEU A 211 5.93 9.43 38.05
C LEU A 211 4.98 10.55 37.66
N ARG A 212 3.84 10.23 37.03
CA ARG A 212 2.80 11.21 36.69
C ARG A 212 2.24 11.88 37.94
N ASP A 213 1.91 11.10 38.96
CA ASP A 213 1.27 11.61 40.17
C ASP A 213 2.27 12.43 41.02
N SER A 214 3.53 11.97 41.10
CA SER A 214 4.61 12.68 41.81
C SER A 214 5.04 13.97 41.12
N SER A 215 5.08 14.01 39.79
CA SER A 215 5.45 15.22 39.04
C SER A 215 4.39 16.33 39.12
N SER A 216 3.11 15.98 39.23
CA SER A 216 2.03 16.95 39.44
C SER A 216 2.06 17.64 40.81
N THR A 217 2.65 16.98 41.82
CA THR A 217 2.75 17.48 43.20
C THR A 217 3.92 18.46 43.39
N HIS A 218 4.91 18.46 42.49
CA HIS A 218 6.10 19.33 42.55
C HIS A 218 6.08 20.49 41.55
N ALA A 219 4.98 20.69 40.82
CA ALA A 219 4.82 21.76 39.82
C ALA A 219 4.08 23.02 40.36
N THR A 220 3.86 23.11 41.66
CA THR A 220 3.32 24.28 42.39
C THR A 220 4.35 24.86 43.34
#